data_AF-C5F1V1-F1
#
_entry.id   AF-C5F1V1-F1
#
_cell.length_a   1.000
_cell.length_b   1.000
_cell.length_c   1.000
_cell.angle_alpha   90.00
_cell.angle_beta   90.00
_cell.angle_gamma   90.00
#
_symmetry.space_group_name_H-M   'P 1'
#
loop_
_entity.id
_entity.type
_entity.pdbx_description
1 polymer ?
#
loop_
_entity_poly.entity_id
_entity_poly.type
_entity_poly.pdbx_seq_one_letter_code
_entity_poly.pdbx_strand_id
1 'polypeptide(L)'
;MEVKLMQYFVTIYIDPIFELEGFTHAFLGLTHTHPDELDKIDSQTRMQKLKNADWKDFDKNWYEKIYPTINPYVLGYDNSNDEGFFGFGSATSPIKMLKDKLFSDGNAGKVFENNQYLVSPDSKTNSYVDWKIRSKETFSNRCVLEISQEQYQTLFQSIQNDVYETSFVGSQGEIKNEKFIYDITNNNCVTWVLNKLDSIGIEIIDNEEWLPDNISIRDSLLMKFPCLKSYNITFCKFQNIDSNLESIKGAKAFRTWARSMIENNYMC
;
A
#
# COMPACT_ATOMS: atom_id res chain seq x y z
N MET A 1 15.75 23.77 20.60
CA MET A 1 14.96 22.53 20.47
C MET A 1 14.56 22.43 19.02
N GLU A 2 15.26 21.60 18.24
CA GLU A 2 14.73 21.20 16.93
C GLU A 2 13.51 20.34 17.21
N VAL A 3 12.32 20.87 16.93
CA VAL A 3 11.12 20.05 16.83
C VAL A 3 11.36 19.19 15.60
N LYS A 4 11.71 17.91 15.78
CA LYS A 4 11.66 16.95 14.69
C LYS A 4 10.19 16.85 14.31
N LEU A 5 9.78 17.58 13.27
CA LEU A 5 8.45 17.49 12.68
C LEU A 5 8.17 16.00 12.44
N MET A 6 7.01 15.50 12.86
CA MET A 6 6.64 14.12 12.59
C MET A 6 6.64 13.93 11.07
N GLN A 7 7.44 12.98 10.59
CA GLN A 7 7.52 12.64 9.19
C GLN A 7 6.54 11.50 8.91
N TYR A 8 5.70 11.70 7.91
CA TYR A 8 4.70 10.73 7.50
C TYR A 8 5.16 10.06 6.21
N PHE A 9 5.07 8.74 6.18
CA PHE A 9 5.51 7.96 5.02
C PHE A 9 4.39 7.08 4.51
N VAL A 10 4.20 7.12 3.19
CA VAL A 10 3.47 6.09 2.45
C VAL A 10 4.47 5.29 1.64
N THR A 11 4.38 3.97 1.74
CA THR A 11 5.28 3.07 1.03
C THR A 11 4.49 2.15 0.13
N ILE A 12 4.84 2.10 -1.15
CA ILE A 12 4.32 1.11 -2.10
C ILE A 12 5.17 -0.14 -1.97
N TYR A 13 4.54 -1.29 -1.74
CA TYR A 13 5.18 -2.60 -1.74
C TYR A 13 4.70 -3.43 -2.92
N ILE A 14 5.62 -4.13 -3.57
CA ILE A 14 5.32 -5.06 -4.66
C ILE A 14 5.78 -6.45 -4.27
N ASP A 15 4.83 -7.34 -4.10
CA ASP A 15 5.09 -8.75 -3.89
C ASP A 15 5.45 -9.40 -5.23
N PRO A 16 6.60 -10.09 -5.34
CA PRO A 16 7.02 -10.74 -6.57
C PRO A 16 6.03 -11.71 -7.24
N ILE A 17 4.99 -12.19 -6.55
CA ILE A 17 3.99 -13.18 -7.00
C ILE A 17 4.54 -14.11 -8.08
N PHE A 18 5.55 -14.89 -7.70
CA PHE A 18 5.80 -16.19 -8.33
C PHE A 18 5.02 -17.32 -7.64
N GLU A 19 4.30 -16.99 -6.56
CA GLU A 19 3.47 -17.93 -5.82
C GLU A 19 2.01 -17.51 -6.05
N LEU A 20 1.21 -18.35 -6.71
CA LEU A 20 -0.26 -18.22 -6.90
C LEU A 20 -1.05 -18.20 -5.55
N GLU A 21 -0.40 -17.78 -4.46
CA GLU A 21 -0.84 -17.86 -3.07
C GLU A 21 -1.43 -16.55 -2.54
N GLY A 22 -1.27 -15.43 -3.25
CA GLY A 22 -1.67 -14.08 -2.78
C GLY A 22 -2.90 -13.49 -3.47
N PHE A 23 -3.75 -12.82 -2.70
CA PHE A 23 -4.91 -12.06 -3.20
C PHE A 23 -4.57 -10.63 -3.63
N THR A 24 -3.38 -10.15 -3.27
CA THR A 24 -2.87 -8.79 -3.54
C THR A 24 -1.38 -8.87 -3.90
N HIS A 25 -0.93 -8.13 -4.91
CA HIS A 25 0.49 -8.04 -5.30
C HIS A 25 1.09 -6.64 -5.13
N ALA A 26 0.26 -5.60 -5.17
CA ALA A 26 0.62 -4.24 -4.80
C ALA A 26 -0.18 -3.81 -3.56
N PHE A 27 0.48 -3.14 -2.62
CA PHE A 27 -0.16 -2.65 -1.40
C PHE A 27 0.58 -1.45 -0.81
N LEU A 28 -0.09 -0.76 0.11
CA LEU A 28 0.44 0.41 0.80
C LEU A 28 0.85 0.05 2.23
N GLY A 29 1.96 0.61 2.72
CA GLY A 29 2.27 0.71 4.13
C GLY A 29 2.28 2.16 4.59
N LEU A 30 1.68 2.44 5.74
CA LEU A 30 1.68 3.74 6.42
C LEU A 30 2.49 3.67 7.69
N THR A 31 3.46 4.58 7.84
CA THR A 31 4.40 4.62 8.97
C THR A 31 4.80 6.05 9.33
N HIS A 32 5.11 6.29 10.60
CA HIS A 32 5.69 7.54 11.12
C HIS A 32 7.22 7.52 11.22
N THR A 33 7.84 6.41 10.83
CA THR A 33 9.29 6.25 10.76
C THR A 33 9.65 5.70 9.39
N HIS A 34 10.68 6.24 8.75
CA HIS A 34 11.08 5.80 7.43
C HIS A 34 11.45 4.29 7.47
N PRO A 35 10.97 3.45 6.54
CA PRO A 35 11.27 2.01 6.52
C PRO A 35 12.77 1.67 6.57
N ASP A 36 13.64 2.43 5.89
CA ASP A 36 15.09 2.25 5.99
C ASP A 36 15.65 2.55 7.39
N GLU A 37 15.01 3.42 8.18
CA GLU A 37 15.37 3.63 9.58
C GLU A 37 14.89 2.46 10.45
N LEU A 38 13.70 1.92 10.19
CA LEU A 38 13.19 0.73 10.85
C LEU A 38 14.10 -0.49 10.59
N ASP A 39 14.55 -0.70 9.36
CA ASP A 39 15.51 -1.75 9.00
C ASP A 39 16.84 -1.61 9.78
N LYS A 40 17.31 -0.37 9.99
CA LYS A 40 18.51 -0.10 10.79
C LYS A 40 18.27 -0.41 12.27
N ILE A 41 17.12 -0.03 12.82
CA ILE A 41 16.73 -0.31 14.20
C ILE A 41 16.70 -1.83 14.45
N ASP A 42 16.11 -2.60 13.55
CA ASP A 42 16.09 -4.07 13.63
C ASP A 42 17.50 -4.65 13.64
N SER A 43 18.35 -4.20 12.72
CA SER A 43 19.74 -4.66 12.62
C SER A 43 20.53 -4.36 13.90
N GLN A 44 20.38 -3.16 14.46
CA GLN A 44 20.99 -2.77 15.72
C GLN A 44 20.48 -3.59 16.91
N THR A 45 19.16 -3.78 16.98
CA THR A 45 18.50 -4.58 18.02
C THR A 45 19.00 -6.03 17.97
N ARG A 46 19.10 -6.61 16.77
CA ARG A 46 19.64 -7.96 16.56
C ARG A 46 21.10 -8.05 17.03
N MET A 47 21.95 -7.07 16.70
CA MET A 47 23.33 -7.04 17.20
C MET A 47 23.40 -6.95 18.74
N GLN A 48 22.51 -6.18 19.38
CA GLN A 48 22.47 -6.09 20.85
C GLN A 48 22.02 -7.40 21.49
N LYS A 49 20.95 -8.02 20.96
CA LYS A 49 20.48 -9.34 21.40
C LYS A 49 21.56 -10.41 21.26
N LEU A 50 22.32 -10.40 20.15
CA LEU A 50 23.46 -11.30 19.95
C LEU A 50 24.53 -11.12 21.04
N LYS A 51 24.89 -9.88 21.39
CA LYS A 51 25.84 -9.58 22.46
C LYS A 51 25.36 -10.06 23.82
N ASN A 52 24.05 -10.02 24.06
CA ASN A 52 23.43 -10.37 25.33
C ASN A 52 22.99 -11.85 25.41
N ALA A 53 23.24 -12.65 24.37
CA ALA A 53 22.73 -14.03 24.23
C ALA A 53 21.19 -14.12 24.42
N ASP A 54 20.47 -13.08 24.04
CA ASP A 54 19.01 -13.04 24.06
C ASP A 54 18.45 -13.57 22.73
N TRP A 55 18.00 -14.82 22.76
CA TRP A 55 17.47 -15.50 21.58
C TRP A 55 15.98 -15.25 21.35
N LYS A 56 15.30 -14.59 22.30
CA LYS A 56 13.86 -14.34 22.19
C LYS A 56 13.61 -13.31 21.10
N ASP A 57 12.80 -13.67 20.10
CA ASP A 57 12.39 -12.77 19.01
C ASP A 57 13.60 -12.14 18.28
N PHE A 58 14.70 -12.88 18.13
CA PHE A 58 15.97 -12.38 17.58
C PHE A 58 15.89 -12.10 16.07
N ASP A 59 15.08 -12.87 15.36
CA ASP A 59 14.94 -12.86 13.90
C ASP A 59 13.75 -12.02 13.41
N LYS A 60 12.89 -11.55 14.32
CA LYS A 60 11.75 -10.68 14.00
C LYS A 60 12.23 -9.39 13.34
N ASN A 61 11.52 -9.00 12.29
CA ASN A 61 11.68 -7.73 11.60
C ASN A 61 10.49 -6.82 11.90
N TRP A 62 10.64 -5.51 11.77
CA TRP A 62 9.65 -4.50 12.17
C TRP A 62 8.31 -4.69 11.47
N TYR A 63 8.34 -5.16 10.22
CA TYR A 63 7.14 -5.42 9.43
C TYR A 63 6.34 -6.63 9.95
N GLU A 64 6.90 -7.48 10.82
CA GLU A 64 6.16 -8.58 11.46
C GLU A 64 5.24 -8.10 12.60
N LYS A 65 5.20 -6.79 12.88
CA LYS A 65 4.22 -6.19 13.79
C LYS A 65 2.81 -6.37 13.24
N ILE A 66 1.91 -6.95 14.04
CA ILE A 66 0.46 -6.94 13.77
C ILE A 66 -0.10 -5.62 14.27
N TYR A 67 -0.74 -4.88 13.38
CA TYR A 67 -1.40 -3.62 13.69
C TYR A 67 -2.84 -3.90 14.12
N PRO A 68 -3.35 -3.18 15.14
CA PRO A 68 -4.78 -3.17 15.47
C PRO A 68 -5.60 -2.78 14.24
N THR A 69 -6.84 -3.28 14.17
CA THR A 69 -7.74 -2.88 13.08
C THR A 69 -8.03 -1.39 13.14
N ILE A 70 -8.12 -0.78 11.96
CA ILE A 70 -8.52 0.61 11.79
C ILE A 70 -10.02 0.75 11.62
N ASN A 71 -10.79 -0.34 11.56
CA ASN A 71 -12.24 -0.28 11.45
C ASN A 71 -12.88 0.09 12.81
N PRO A 72 -13.53 1.27 12.93
CA PRO A 72 -14.05 1.75 14.22
C PRO A 72 -15.26 0.96 14.75
N TYR A 73 -15.80 0.03 13.96
CA TYR A 73 -17.02 -0.71 14.27
C TYR A 73 -16.78 -2.16 14.70
N VAL A 74 -15.54 -2.57 14.92
CA VAL A 74 -15.20 -3.95 15.32
C VAL A 74 -14.34 -3.98 16.59
N LEU A 75 -14.32 -5.14 17.26
CA LEU A 75 -13.46 -5.37 18.42
C LEU A 75 -11.98 -5.34 18.01
N GLY A 76 -11.15 -4.73 18.85
CA GLY A 76 -9.71 -4.57 18.59
C GLY A 76 -9.35 -3.29 17.86
N TYR A 77 -10.33 -2.40 17.57
CA TYR A 77 -10.07 -1.06 17.08
C TYR A 77 -9.23 -0.26 18.07
N ASP A 78 -8.17 0.38 17.57
CA ASP A 78 -7.35 1.30 18.33
C ASP A 78 -7.36 2.67 17.65
N ASN A 79 -7.98 3.66 18.30
CA ASN A 79 -8.08 5.03 17.78
C ASN A 79 -6.74 5.79 17.78
N SER A 80 -5.70 5.21 18.39
CA SER A 80 -4.34 5.75 18.36
C SER A 80 -3.48 5.11 17.27
N ASN A 81 -3.96 4.06 16.60
CA ASN A 81 -3.25 3.42 15.50
C ASN A 81 -3.67 3.98 14.15
N ASP A 82 -2.75 4.69 13.50
CA ASP A 82 -2.88 5.18 12.12
C ASP A 82 -1.81 4.58 11.18
N GLU A 83 -1.02 3.63 11.67
CA GLU A 83 -0.04 2.87 10.90
C GLU A 83 -0.58 1.50 10.48
N GLY A 84 0.01 0.91 9.44
CA GLY A 84 -0.29 -0.46 9.04
C GLY A 84 0.00 -0.75 7.58
N PHE A 85 -0.38 -1.94 7.13
CA PHE A 85 -0.26 -2.38 5.74
C PHE A 85 -1.63 -2.73 5.17
N PHE A 86 -1.96 -2.17 4.01
CA PHE A 86 -3.30 -2.21 3.42
C PHE A 86 -3.22 -2.54 1.94
N GLY A 87 -3.96 -3.56 1.52
CA GLY A 87 -4.00 -3.99 0.12
C GLY A 87 -5.40 -4.37 -0.33
N PHE A 88 -5.76 -4.02 -1.57
CA PHE A 88 -7.02 -4.42 -2.17
C PHE A 88 -6.84 -5.67 -3.04
N GLY A 89 -7.68 -6.67 -2.86
CA GLY A 89 -7.57 -7.95 -3.55
C GLY A 89 -8.89 -8.63 -3.81
N SER A 90 -8.82 -9.73 -4.55
CA SER A 90 -9.98 -10.59 -4.73
C SER A 90 -10.35 -11.26 -3.40
N ALA A 91 -11.64 -11.33 -3.09
CA ALA A 91 -12.19 -12.04 -1.94
C ALA A 91 -12.50 -13.52 -2.26
N THR A 92 -11.93 -14.07 -3.33
CA THR A 92 -12.18 -15.45 -3.76
C THR A 92 -10.90 -16.17 -4.14
N SER A 93 -10.87 -17.49 -3.90
CA SER A 93 -9.69 -18.33 -4.18
C SER A 93 -9.10 -18.07 -5.57
N PRO A 94 -7.77 -18.15 -5.76
CA PRO A 94 -7.11 -17.98 -7.05
C PRO A 94 -7.76 -18.77 -8.20
N ILE A 95 -8.20 -20.01 -7.94
CA ILE A 95 -8.87 -20.86 -8.93
C ILE A 95 -10.23 -20.29 -9.34
N LYS A 96 -10.99 -19.76 -8.38
CA LYS A 96 -12.27 -19.10 -8.64
C LYS A 96 -12.05 -17.77 -9.35
N MET A 97 -11.02 -17.00 -8.96
CA MET A 97 -10.63 -15.77 -9.64
C MET A 97 -10.30 -15.99 -11.12
N LEU A 98 -9.50 -17.00 -11.44
CA LEU A 98 -9.15 -17.37 -12.82
C LEU A 98 -10.35 -17.86 -13.63
N LYS A 99 -11.29 -18.59 -13.02
CA LYS A 99 -12.54 -19.00 -13.67
C LYS A 99 -13.48 -17.83 -13.90
N ASP A 100 -13.68 -16.99 -12.90
CA ASP A 100 -14.62 -15.87 -12.93
C ASP A 100 -14.15 -14.80 -13.94
N LYS A 101 -12.84 -14.67 -14.20
CA LYS A 101 -12.30 -13.88 -15.33
C LYS A 101 -12.84 -14.32 -16.69
N LEU A 102 -13.07 -15.61 -16.88
CA LEU A 102 -13.54 -16.18 -18.16
C LEU A 102 -15.06 -16.07 -18.34
N PHE A 103 -15.82 -15.85 -17.27
CA PHE A 103 -17.27 -16.05 -17.27
C PHE A 103 -18.10 -14.97 -16.53
N SER A 104 -17.49 -13.95 -15.92
CA SER A 104 -18.21 -12.92 -15.17
C SER A 104 -17.50 -11.56 -15.18
N ASP A 105 -18.24 -10.50 -14.82
CA ASP A 105 -17.76 -9.11 -14.72
C ASP A 105 -16.85 -8.83 -13.51
N GLY A 106 -16.21 -9.85 -12.92
CA GLY A 106 -15.30 -9.73 -11.78
C GLY A 106 -15.79 -10.35 -10.47
N ASN A 107 -14.89 -10.38 -9.48
CA ASN A 107 -15.11 -10.98 -8.16
C ASN A 107 -15.49 -9.93 -7.11
N ALA A 108 -16.01 -10.37 -5.97
CA ALA A 108 -16.05 -9.48 -4.80
C ALA A 108 -14.60 -9.07 -4.45
N GLY A 109 -14.37 -7.77 -4.29
CA GLY A 109 -13.10 -7.21 -3.87
C GLY A 109 -13.12 -6.87 -2.37
N LYS A 110 -11.95 -6.92 -1.75
CA LYS A 110 -11.78 -6.62 -0.32
C LYS A 110 -10.50 -5.85 -0.07
N VAL A 111 -10.55 -4.88 0.84
CA VAL A 111 -9.34 -4.27 1.43
C VAL A 111 -8.94 -5.08 2.65
N PHE A 112 -7.73 -5.62 2.59
CA PHE A 112 -7.09 -6.38 3.65
C PHE A 112 -6.20 -5.47 4.48
N GLU A 113 -6.39 -5.53 5.80
CA GLU A 113 -5.46 -5.01 6.79
C GLU A 113 -4.34 -6.03 7.05
N ASN A 114 -3.24 -5.60 7.66
CA ASN A 114 -2.05 -6.43 7.87
C ASN A 114 -1.58 -7.16 6.58
N ASN A 115 -1.67 -6.47 5.44
CA ASN A 115 -1.41 -7.05 4.12
C ASN A 115 0.08 -7.38 3.85
N GLN A 116 0.98 -7.14 4.82
CA GLN A 116 2.32 -7.71 4.82
C GLN A 116 2.32 -9.23 5.07
N TYR A 117 1.20 -9.78 5.53
CA TYR A 117 0.90 -11.19 5.54
C TYR A 117 0.08 -11.57 4.30
N LEU A 118 0.34 -12.77 3.77
CA LEU A 118 -0.59 -13.49 2.92
C LEU A 118 -1.77 -13.93 3.80
N VAL A 119 -2.97 -13.70 3.28
CA VAL A 119 -4.21 -14.08 3.96
C VAL A 119 -4.69 -15.44 3.45
N SER A 120 -5.34 -16.20 4.32
CA SER A 120 -5.98 -17.47 3.97
C SER A 120 -7.47 -17.42 4.33
N PRO A 121 -8.37 -17.93 3.47
CA PRO A 121 -9.80 -17.94 3.76
C PRO A 121 -10.15 -18.97 4.85
N ASP A 122 -10.91 -18.56 5.86
CA ASP A 122 -11.54 -19.45 6.84
C ASP A 122 -13.03 -19.59 6.53
N SER A 123 -13.40 -20.73 5.95
CA SER A 123 -14.77 -21.03 5.58
C SER A 123 -15.72 -21.23 6.75
N LYS A 124 -15.22 -21.53 7.96
CA LYS A 124 -16.05 -21.74 9.16
C LYS A 124 -16.54 -20.42 9.74
N THR A 125 -15.68 -19.42 9.74
CA THR A 125 -15.97 -18.08 10.25
C THR A 125 -16.36 -17.09 9.15
N ASN A 126 -16.32 -17.52 7.88
CA ASN A 126 -16.50 -16.68 6.70
C ASN A 126 -15.57 -15.45 6.71
N SER A 127 -14.33 -15.63 7.19
CA SER A 127 -13.36 -14.56 7.39
C SER A 127 -12.02 -14.90 6.75
N TYR A 128 -11.03 -14.03 6.95
CA TYR A 128 -9.66 -14.23 6.51
C TYR A 128 -8.74 -14.27 7.73
N VAL A 129 -7.68 -15.06 7.66
CA VAL A 129 -6.66 -15.16 8.69
C VAL A 129 -5.29 -14.88 8.10
N ASP A 130 -4.46 -14.18 8.87
CA ASP A 130 -3.05 -13.98 8.53
C ASP A 130 -2.35 -15.33 8.59
N TRP A 131 -1.77 -15.76 7.46
CA TRP A 131 -1.20 -17.10 7.33
C TRP A 131 0.32 -17.09 7.31
N LYS A 132 0.92 -16.34 6.39
CA LYS A 132 2.36 -16.38 6.11
C LYS A 132 2.86 -14.97 5.84
N ILE A 133 3.95 -14.56 6.51
CA ILE A 133 4.60 -13.29 6.18
C ILE A 133 5.08 -13.32 4.73
N ARG A 134 4.93 -12.21 4.02
CA ARG A 134 5.45 -12.09 2.64
C ARG A 134 6.98 -12.21 2.61
N SER A 135 7.49 -12.47 1.41
CA SER A 135 8.93 -12.67 1.22
C SER A 135 9.74 -11.42 1.60
N LYS A 136 11.00 -11.60 1.99
CA LYS A 136 11.94 -10.47 2.19
C LYS A 136 12.11 -9.61 0.95
N GLU A 137 11.95 -10.22 -0.23
CA GLU A 137 11.99 -9.51 -1.51
C GLU A 137 10.86 -8.49 -1.60
N THR A 138 9.65 -8.81 -1.13
CA THR A 138 8.51 -7.87 -1.08
C THR A 138 8.87 -6.58 -0.34
N PHE A 139 9.53 -6.71 0.81
CA PHE A 139 9.96 -5.55 1.62
C PHE A 139 11.18 -4.84 1.04
N SER A 140 11.90 -5.45 0.11
CA SER A 140 13.00 -4.84 -0.64
C SER A 140 12.49 -4.13 -1.90
N ASN A 141 11.42 -4.67 -2.51
CA ASN A 141 10.71 -4.17 -3.68
C ASN A 141 9.73 -3.06 -3.27
N ARG A 142 10.26 -1.98 -2.67
CA ARG A 142 9.46 -0.90 -2.10
C ARG A 142 9.81 0.51 -2.63
N CYS A 143 8.79 1.36 -2.65
CA CYS A 143 8.89 2.78 -2.94
C CYS A 143 8.38 3.60 -1.76
N VAL A 144 9.28 4.16 -0.96
CA VAL A 144 8.94 5.02 0.18
C VAL A 144 8.79 6.46 -0.32
N LEU A 145 7.70 7.11 0.07
CA LEU A 145 7.38 8.50 -0.26
C LEU A 145 7.10 9.26 1.05
N GLU A 146 7.78 10.39 1.23
CA GLU A 146 7.48 11.33 2.33
C GLU A 146 6.28 12.19 1.92
N ILE A 147 5.32 12.35 2.84
CA ILE A 147 4.08 13.09 2.60
C ILE A 147 3.77 14.01 3.77
N SER A 148 2.93 15.02 3.54
CA SER A 148 2.47 15.91 4.60
C SER A 148 1.49 15.20 5.55
N GLN A 149 1.24 15.83 6.69
CA GLN A 149 0.22 15.38 7.64
C GLN A 149 -1.18 15.34 7.01
N GLU A 150 -1.57 16.35 6.23
CA GLU A 150 -2.88 16.40 5.57
C GLU A 150 -3.03 15.26 4.56
N GLN A 151 -1.98 15.00 3.77
CA GLN A 151 -1.95 13.88 2.83
C GLN A 151 -2.07 12.54 3.56
N TYR A 152 -1.31 12.34 4.65
CA TYR A 152 -1.35 11.11 5.42
C TYR A 152 -2.72 10.84 6.04
N GLN A 153 -3.29 11.83 6.74
CA GLN A 153 -4.59 11.69 7.41
C GLN A 153 -5.73 11.45 6.41
N THR A 154 -5.70 12.14 5.27
CA THR A 154 -6.69 11.95 4.21
C THR A 154 -6.58 10.56 3.58
N LEU A 155 -5.35 10.10 3.31
CA LEU A 155 -5.10 8.76 2.81
C LEU A 155 -5.58 7.70 3.80
N PHE A 156 -5.21 7.84 5.08
CA PHE A 156 -5.63 6.94 6.14
C PHE A 156 -7.15 6.84 6.25
N GLN A 157 -7.85 7.98 6.32
CA GLN A 157 -9.32 8.00 6.36
C GLN A 157 -9.94 7.35 5.12
N SER A 158 -9.36 7.58 3.95
CA SER A 158 -9.81 6.96 2.71
C SER A 158 -9.64 5.43 2.74
N ILE A 159 -8.54 4.92 3.29
CA ILE A 159 -8.31 3.47 3.46
C ILE A 159 -9.27 2.91 4.52
N GLN A 160 -9.44 3.59 5.66
CA GLN A 160 -10.37 3.21 6.71
C GLN A 160 -11.80 3.03 6.18
N ASN A 161 -12.25 3.96 5.32
CA ASN A 161 -13.56 3.88 4.68
C ASN A 161 -13.67 2.63 3.79
N ASP A 162 -12.65 2.30 2.99
CA ASP A 162 -12.68 1.10 2.16
C ASP A 162 -12.64 -0.19 2.99
N VAL A 163 -11.87 -0.20 4.09
CA VAL A 163 -11.85 -1.33 5.05
C VAL A 163 -13.25 -1.55 5.63
N TYR A 164 -13.92 -0.47 6.05
CA TYR A 164 -15.29 -0.54 6.53
C TYR A 164 -16.27 -1.03 5.44
N GLU A 165 -16.24 -0.42 4.25
CA GLU A 165 -17.15 -0.74 3.14
C GLU A 165 -16.93 -2.15 2.56
N THR A 166 -15.79 -2.78 2.82
CA THR A 166 -15.49 -4.16 2.42
C THR A 166 -15.43 -5.14 3.60
N SER A 167 -15.81 -4.70 4.81
CA SER A 167 -15.75 -5.51 6.02
C SER A 167 -16.67 -6.72 5.98
N PHE A 168 -17.85 -6.59 5.37
CA PHE A 168 -18.85 -7.64 5.19
C PHE A 168 -18.49 -8.66 4.09
N VAL A 169 -17.47 -8.37 3.27
CA VAL A 169 -17.01 -9.29 2.24
C VAL A 169 -16.23 -10.42 2.94
N GLY A 170 -16.92 -11.52 3.17
CA GLY A 170 -16.36 -12.75 3.74
C GLY A 170 -15.67 -13.64 2.70
N SER A 171 -15.02 -14.70 3.16
CA SER A 171 -14.28 -15.67 2.31
C SER A 171 -15.16 -16.46 1.35
N GLN A 172 -16.46 -16.50 1.58
CA GLN A 172 -17.43 -17.15 0.68
C GLN A 172 -17.88 -16.21 -0.46
N GLY A 173 -17.57 -14.90 -0.36
CA GLY A 173 -17.78 -13.94 -1.44
C GLY A 173 -19.24 -13.69 -1.84
N GLU A 174 -20.19 -13.97 -0.93
CA GLU A 174 -21.63 -13.89 -1.22
C GLU A 174 -22.16 -12.44 -1.24
N ILE A 175 -21.51 -11.53 -0.52
CA ILE A 175 -21.93 -10.13 -0.45
C ILE A 175 -21.03 -9.29 -1.34
N LYS A 176 -21.61 -8.78 -2.44
CA LYS A 176 -20.93 -7.89 -3.38
C LYS A 176 -21.23 -6.43 -3.01
N ASN A 177 -20.17 -5.63 -2.90
CA ASN A 177 -20.27 -4.19 -3.01
C ASN A 177 -19.96 -3.83 -4.47
N GLU A 178 -20.91 -3.26 -5.21
CA GLU A 178 -20.70 -2.91 -6.63
C GLU A 178 -19.55 -1.91 -6.83
N LYS A 179 -19.21 -1.13 -5.79
CA LYS A 179 -18.04 -0.23 -5.78
C LYS A 179 -16.72 -0.99 -5.69
N PHE A 180 -16.72 -2.20 -5.13
CA PHE A 180 -15.52 -3.04 -4.96
C PHE A 180 -15.68 -4.36 -5.69
N ILE A 181 -15.82 -4.27 -7.01
CA ILE A 181 -15.67 -5.41 -7.89
C ILE A 181 -14.19 -5.53 -8.25
N TYR A 182 -13.57 -6.64 -7.86
CA TYR A 182 -12.20 -6.96 -8.27
C TYR A 182 -12.19 -7.47 -9.71
N ASP A 183 -11.52 -6.72 -10.57
CA ASP A 183 -11.24 -7.09 -11.94
C ASP A 183 -9.73 -6.95 -12.19
N ILE A 184 -9.11 -8.07 -12.53
CA ILE A 184 -7.68 -8.18 -12.83
C ILE A 184 -7.22 -7.21 -13.94
N THR A 185 -8.13 -6.77 -14.81
CA THR A 185 -7.82 -5.85 -15.92
C THR A 185 -8.10 -4.38 -15.63
N ASN A 186 -9.03 -4.05 -14.72
CA ASN A 186 -9.53 -2.68 -14.56
C ASN A 186 -9.59 -2.18 -13.10
N ASN A 187 -9.88 -3.04 -12.14
CA ASN A 187 -10.02 -2.66 -10.75
C ASN A 187 -9.33 -3.70 -9.89
N ASN A 188 -8.00 -3.64 -9.91
CA ASN A 188 -7.11 -4.59 -9.27
C ASN A 188 -6.32 -3.93 -8.12
N CYS A 189 -5.37 -4.66 -7.56
CA CYS A 189 -4.57 -4.14 -6.45
C CYS A 189 -3.69 -2.93 -6.84
N VAL A 190 -3.16 -2.89 -8.07
CA VAL A 190 -2.35 -1.77 -8.58
C VAL A 190 -3.24 -0.55 -8.78
N THR A 191 -4.38 -0.70 -9.45
CA THR A 191 -5.41 0.33 -9.58
C THR A 191 -5.71 1.00 -8.26
N TRP A 192 -5.99 0.19 -7.24
CA TRP A 192 -6.36 0.70 -5.93
C TRP A 192 -5.22 1.51 -5.30
N VAL A 193 -3.98 1.00 -5.34
CA VAL A 193 -2.78 1.74 -4.88
C VAL A 193 -2.65 3.07 -5.62
N LEU A 194 -2.75 3.09 -6.94
CA LEU A 194 -2.60 4.30 -7.75
C LEU A 194 -3.71 5.31 -7.46
N ASN A 195 -4.96 4.87 -7.34
CA ASN A 195 -6.10 5.73 -7.00
C ASN A 195 -5.93 6.35 -5.60
N LYS A 196 -5.42 5.59 -4.64
CA LYS A 196 -5.13 6.09 -3.29
C LYS A 196 -4.05 7.16 -3.31
N LEU A 197 -2.96 6.95 -4.05
CA LEU A 197 -1.90 7.96 -4.21
C LEU A 197 -2.39 9.20 -4.97
N ASP A 198 -3.16 9.01 -6.05
CA ASP A 198 -3.71 10.12 -6.85
C ASP A 198 -4.63 11.02 -5.99
N SER A 199 -5.42 10.40 -5.10
CA SER A 199 -6.33 11.11 -4.22
C SER A 199 -5.63 12.17 -3.36
N ILE A 200 -4.35 11.94 -3.01
CA ILE A 200 -3.50 12.84 -2.22
C ILE A 200 -2.47 13.63 -3.07
N GLY A 201 -2.61 13.60 -4.39
CA GLY A 201 -1.79 14.40 -5.32
C GLY A 201 -0.49 13.75 -5.74
N ILE A 202 -0.29 12.45 -5.49
CA ILE A 202 0.85 11.68 -5.99
C ILE A 202 0.41 10.89 -7.21
N GLU A 203 1.05 11.12 -8.35
CA GLU A 203 0.71 10.46 -9.61
C GLU A 203 1.91 9.69 -10.14
N ILE A 204 1.62 8.52 -10.71
CA ILE A 204 2.56 7.80 -11.56
C ILE A 204 2.17 8.11 -13.00
N ILE A 205 3.01 8.89 -13.68
CA ILE A 205 2.78 9.26 -15.08
C ILE A 205 3.09 8.04 -15.94
N ASP A 206 2.06 7.44 -16.53
CA ASP A 206 2.23 6.44 -17.59
C ASP A 206 1.41 6.82 -18.83
N ASN A 207 2.09 6.87 -19.98
CA ASN A 207 1.49 7.13 -21.29
C ASN A 207 1.07 5.83 -22.00
N GLU A 208 1.31 4.67 -21.38
CA GLU A 208 0.85 3.38 -21.86
C GLU A 208 -0.34 2.93 -21.02
N GLU A 209 -1.53 2.96 -21.64
CA GLU A 209 -2.79 2.46 -21.08
C GLU A 209 -2.58 1.10 -20.41
N TRP A 210 -2.76 1.08 -19.09
CA TRP A 210 -3.48 0.03 -18.36
C TRP A 210 -3.39 -1.37 -18.98
N LEU A 211 -2.26 -2.03 -18.76
CA LEU A 211 -2.16 -3.47 -19.04
C LEU A 211 -2.83 -4.26 -17.89
N PRO A 212 -3.30 -5.50 -18.15
CA PRO A 212 -3.91 -6.39 -17.15
C PRO A 212 -2.85 -7.13 -16.29
N ASP A 213 -3.07 -7.34 -14.98
CA ASP A 213 -2.09 -7.92 -14.01
C ASP A 213 -1.28 -9.10 -14.57
N ASN A 214 -0.20 -8.79 -15.26
CA ASN A 214 0.75 -9.71 -15.86
C ASN A 214 2.14 -9.31 -15.36
N ILE A 215 3.12 -10.18 -15.61
CA ILE A 215 4.52 -9.97 -15.24
C ILE A 215 5.04 -8.59 -15.73
N SER A 216 4.55 -8.12 -16.89
CA SER A 216 4.92 -6.82 -17.47
C SER A 216 4.52 -5.62 -16.61
N ILE A 217 3.49 -5.69 -15.77
CA ILE A 217 3.03 -4.57 -14.93
C ILE A 217 3.78 -4.51 -13.62
N ARG A 218 4.08 -5.66 -13.02
CA ARG A 218 5.00 -5.74 -11.88
C ARG A 218 6.33 -5.09 -12.26
N ASP A 219 6.87 -5.50 -13.40
CA ASP A 219 8.11 -4.95 -13.94
C ASP A 219 7.94 -3.46 -14.29
N SER A 220 6.82 -3.07 -14.92
CA SER A 220 6.55 -1.66 -15.22
C SER A 220 6.53 -0.79 -13.95
N LEU A 221 5.74 -1.15 -12.93
CA LEU A 221 5.60 -0.35 -11.72
C LEU A 221 6.92 -0.29 -10.92
N LEU A 222 7.64 -1.42 -10.79
CA LEU A 222 8.99 -1.44 -10.20
C LEU A 222 9.96 -0.55 -10.98
N MET A 223 9.91 -0.57 -12.32
CA MET A 223 10.72 0.29 -13.17
C MET A 223 10.38 1.78 -13.01
N LYS A 224 9.16 2.14 -12.59
CA LYS A 224 8.79 3.54 -12.30
C LYS A 224 9.24 4.02 -10.92
N PHE A 225 9.57 3.13 -9.97
CA PHE A 225 9.93 3.53 -8.61
C PHE A 225 11.06 4.57 -8.53
N PRO A 226 12.16 4.47 -9.29
CA PRO A 226 13.20 5.51 -9.28
C PRO A 226 12.67 6.89 -9.67
N CYS A 227 11.80 6.93 -10.69
CA CYS A 227 11.19 8.17 -11.17
C CYS A 227 10.25 8.76 -10.12
N LEU A 228 9.37 7.93 -9.56
CA LEU A 228 8.43 8.35 -8.50
C LEU A 228 9.16 8.89 -7.26
N LYS A 229 10.22 8.20 -6.81
CA LYS A 229 11.10 8.69 -5.73
C LYS A 229 11.72 10.04 -6.07
N SER A 230 12.24 10.20 -7.29
CA SER A 230 12.84 11.45 -7.73
C SER A 230 11.83 12.61 -7.73
N TYR A 231 10.60 12.37 -8.17
CA TYR A 231 9.52 13.37 -8.14
C TYR A 231 9.10 13.71 -6.72
N ASN A 232 8.95 12.73 -5.84
CA ASN A 232 8.63 12.98 -4.44
C ASN A 232 9.74 13.78 -3.73
N ILE A 233 11.01 13.41 -3.92
CA ILE A 233 12.16 14.18 -3.38
C ILE A 233 12.14 15.62 -3.90
N THR A 234 11.86 15.80 -5.19
CA THR A 234 11.78 17.14 -5.79
C THR A 234 10.62 17.93 -5.20
N PHE A 235 9.44 17.32 -5.09
CA PHE A 235 8.26 17.92 -4.47
C PHE A 235 8.54 18.33 -3.01
N CYS A 236 9.13 17.46 -2.19
CA CYS A 236 9.49 17.78 -0.81
C CYS A 236 10.45 18.98 -0.72
N LYS A 237 11.37 19.16 -1.68
CA LYS A 237 12.22 20.37 -1.73
C LYS A 237 11.40 21.64 -1.98
N PHE A 238 10.38 21.58 -2.83
CA PHE A 238 9.46 22.70 -3.04
C PHE A 238 8.55 22.91 -1.83
N GLN A 239 8.08 21.85 -1.19
CA GLN A 239 7.26 21.93 0.01
C GLN A 239 8.00 22.61 1.16
N ASN A 240 9.31 22.36 1.30
CA ASN A 240 10.15 23.03 2.30
C ASN A 240 10.30 24.54 2.10
N ILE A 241 9.94 25.09 0.93
CA ILE A 241 9.97 26.54 0.66
C ILE A 241 8.58 27.16 0.53
N ASP A 242 7.53 26.37 0.32
CA ASP A 242 6.15 26.82 0.21
C ASP A 242 5.21 25.87 0.94
N SER A 243 4.76 26.29 2.13
CA SER A 243 3.85 25.52 2.97
C SER A 243 2.47 25.27 2.34
N ASN A 244 2.09 25.99 1.27
CA ASN A 244 0.85 25.66 0.55
C ASN A 244 0.91 24.26 -0.07
N LEU A 245 2.12 23.75 -0.36
CA LEU A 245 2.34 22.41 -0.89
C LEU A 245 2.22 21.32 0.18
N GLU A 246 2.04 21.66 1.45
CA GLU A 246 1.62 20.69 2.47
C GLU A 246 0.15 20.28 2.29
N SER A 247 -0.65 21.10 1.60
CA SER A 247 -2.04 20.75 1.32
C SER A 247 -2.19 19.83 0.11
N ILE A 248 -3.24 19.01 0.10
CA ILE A 248 -3.57 18.16 -1.06
C ILE A 248 -3.88 19.02 -2.30
N LYS A 249 -4.51 20.18 -2.09
CA LYS A 249 -4.77 21.14 -3.15
C LYS A 249 -3.46 21.65 -3.76
N GLY A 250 -2.48 22.00 -2.91
CA GLY A 250 -1.14 22.41 -3.33
C GLY A 250 -0.38 21.30 -4.04
N ALA A 251 -0.40 20.08 -3.49
CA ALA A 251 0.21 18.90 -4.12
C ALA A 251 -0.35 18.64 -5.53
N LYS A 252 -1.68 18.68 -5.69
CA LYS A 252 -2.33 18.52 -7.01
C LYS A 252 -2.02 19.68 -7.96
N ALA A 253 -1.94 20.91 -7.47
CA ALA A 253 -1.55 22.05 -8.30
C ALA A 253 -0.09 21.94 -8.78
N PHE A 254 0.82 21.56 -7.88
CA PHE A 254 2.22 21.32 -8.22
C PHE A 254 2.36 20.21 -9.25
N ARG A 255 1.64 19.10 -9.07
CA ARG A 255 1.59 17.99 -10.03
C ARG A 255 1.17 18.47 -11.43
N THR A 256 0.08 19.22 -11.53
CA THR A 256 -0.41 19.79 -12.81
C THR A 256 0.64 20.71 -13.45
N TRP A 257 1.28 21.55 -12.65
CA TRP A 257 2.38 22.40 -13.13
C TRP A 257 3.59 21.57 -13.58
N ALA A 258 4.02 20.58 -12.81
CA ALA A 258 5.15 19.72 -13.14
C ALA A 258 4.90 18.96 -14.46
N ARG A 259 3.67 18.49 -14.68
CA ARG A 259 3.25 17.87 -15.96
C ARG A 259 3.41 18.81 -17.13
N SER A 260 2.93 20.05 -17.02
CA SER A 260 3.06 21.01 -18.13
C SER A 260 4.53 21.30 -18.46
N MET A 261 5.43 21.27 -17.47
CA MET A 261 6.87 21.44 -17.71
C MET A 261 7.49 20.22 -18.38
N ILE A 262 7.07 18.99 -18.04
CA ILE A 262 7.55 17.75 -18.66
C ILE A 262 7.02 17.62 -20.10
N GLU A 263 5.74 17.90 -20.33
CA GLU A 263 5.11 17.83 -21.65
C GLU A 263 5.65 18.90 -22.61
N ASN A 264 6.06 20.08 -22.11
CA ASN A 264 6.71 21.12 -22.91
C ASN A 264 8.16 20.79 -23.33
N ASN A 265 8.83 19.80 -22.73
CA ASN A 265 10.17 19.37 -23.14
C ASN A 265 10.21 18.62 -24.50
N TYR A 266 9.05 18.36 -25.11
CA TYR A 266 8.96 17.84 -26.49
C TYR A 266 8.83 18.95 -27.56
N MET A 267 8.83 20.22 -27.15
CA MET A 267 8.80 21.39 -28.05
C MET A 267 9.92 22.39 -27.72
N CYS A 268 11.17 21.91 -27.76
CA CYS A 268 12.37 22.77 -27.83
C CYS A 268 13.13 22.46 -29.12
#